data_AF-A0AAN4KR01-F1
#
_entry.id   AF-A0AAN4KR01-F1
#
_cell.length_a   1.000
_cell.length_b   1.000
_cell.length_c   1.000
_cell.angle_alpha   90.00
_cell.angle_beta   90.00
_cell.angle_gamma   90.00
#
_symmetry.space_group_name_H-M   'P 1'
#
loop_
_entity.id
_entity.type
_entity.pdbx_description
1 polymer ?
#
loop_
_entity_poly.entity_id
_entity_poly.type
_entity_poly.pdbx_seq_one_letter_code
_entity_poly.pdbx_strand_id
1 'polypeptide(L)' 'MKITTTFKEKRFNCKFCDREVNVNDRTYRINPFCSHCYEERLVASGAIDLRGNHQSLQMDVDYSEVVPVDKEKTWCKKE' A
#
# COMPACT_ATOMS: atom_id res chain seq x y z
N MET A 1 8.53 20.37 -20.78
CA MET A 1 9.58 19.54 -20.17
C MET A 1 8.95 18.26 -19.64
N LYS A 2 9.27 17.08 -20.20
CA LYS A 2 8.86 15.79 -19.62
C LYS A 2 9.87 15.43 -18.55
N ILE A 3 9.48 15.52 -17.27
CA ILE A 3 10.29 15.01 -16.16
C ILE A 3 10.20 13.48 -16.23
N THR A 4 11.18 12.86 -16.87
CA THR A 4 11.39 11.41 -16.78
C THR A 4 12.04 11.14 -15.43
N THR A 5 11.23 10.95 -14.39
CA THR A 5 11.69 10.37 -13.12
C THR A 5 12.11 8.93 -13.40
N THR A 6 13.41 8.70 -13.54
CA THR A 6 13.99 7.36 -13.58
C THR A 6 13.81 6.74 -12.20
N PHE A 7 12.75 5.97 -12.02
CA PHE A 7 12.48 5.22 -10.79
C PHE A 7 13.59 4.19 -10.60
N LYS A 8 14.50 4.44 -9.64
CA LYS A 8 15.45 3.42 -9.19
C LYS A 8 14.76 2.56 -8.15
N GLU A 9 14.31 1.38 -8.56
CA GLU A 9 13.97 0.30 -7.64
C GLU A 9 15.23 -0.09 -6.84
N LYS A 10 15.03 -0.44 -5.57
CA LYS A 10 16.09 -0.89 -4.67
C LYS A 10 15.68 -2.24 -4.09
N ARG A 11 16.68 -3.04 -3.76
CA ARG A 11 16.49 -4.32 -3.07
C ARG A 11 16.34 -4.07 -1.58
N PHE A 12 15.28 -4.63 -1.00
CA PHE A 12 15.02 -4.65 0.43
C PHE A 12 14.61 -6.06 0.85
N ASN A 13 14.65 -6.37 2.14
CA ASN A 13 14.16 -7.65 2.68
C ASN A 13 12.81 -7.43 3.37
N CYS A 14 11.86 -8.32 3.11
CA CYS A 14 10.58 -8.34 3.82
C CYS A 14 10.81 -8.47 5.34
N LYS A 15 10.28 -7.55 6.15
CA LYS A 15 10.41 -7.59 7.62
C LYS A 15 9.72 -8.76 8.33
N PHE A 16 9.00 -9.62 7.60
CA PHE A 16 8.29 -10.77 8.17
C PHE A 16 8.89 -12.11 7.77
N CYS A 17 9.22 -12.29 6.48
CA CYS A 17 9.72 -13.55 5.94
C CYS A 17 11.13 -13.47 5.34
N ASP A 18 11.81 -12.33 5.48
CA ASP A 18 13.16 -12.04 4.96
C ASP A 18 13.38 -12.22 3.45
N ARG A 19 12.32 -12.50 2.69
CA ARG A 19 12.38 -12.58 1.22
C ARG A 19 12.80 -11.24 0.62
N GLU A 20 13.74 -11.27 -0.32
CA GLU A 20 14.15 -10.09 -1.09
C GLU A 20 12.98 -9.57 -1.94
N VAL A 21 12.76 -8.26 -1.90
CA VAL A 21 11.79 -7.53 -2.70
C VAL A 21 12.50 -6.40 -3.45
N ASN A 22 12.11 -6.19 -4.70
CA ASN A 22 12.60 -5.09 -5.50
C ASN A 22 11.49 -4.04 -5.65
N VAL A 23 11.62 -2.94 -4.91
CA VAL A 23 10.61 -1.87 -4.87
C VAL A 23 11.30 -0.52 -4.69
N ASN A 24 10.61 0.58 -4.97
CA ASN A 24 11.17 1.91 -4.66
C ASN A 24 11.19 2.16 -3.13
N ASP A 25 12.11 3.01 -2.67
CA ASP A 25 12.32 3.30 -1.23
C ASP A 25 11.06 3.84 -0.53
N ARG A 26 10.30 4.71 -1.21
CA ARG A 26 9.06 5.29 -0.64
C ARG A 26 8.00 4.20 -0.42
N THR A 27 7.82 3.31 -1.38
CA THR A 27 6.90 2.17 -1.30
C THR A 27 7.30 1.23 -0.17
N TYR A 28 8.59 0.92 -0.04
CA TYR A 28 9.10 0.07 1.05
C TYR A 28 8.89 0.69 2.43
N ARG A 29 9.07 2.02 2.58
CA ARG A 29 8.79 2.71 3.85
C ARG A 29 7.30 2.66 4.24
N ILE A 30 6.41 2.75 3.25
CA ILE A 30 4.96 2.63 3.47
C ILE A 30 4.58 1.19 3.81
N ASN A 31 5.26 0.21 3.20
CA ASN A 31 5.01 -1.21 3.42
C ASN A 31 6.31 -2.03 3.38
N PRO A 32 6.85 -2.41 4.55
CA PRO A 32 8.11 -3.14 4.63
C PRO A 32 7.93 -4.66 4.45
N PHE A 33 6.77 -5.11 3.97
CA PHE A 33 6.46 -6.52 3.75
C PHE A 33 6.41 -6.83 2.25
N CYS A 34 6.76 -8.08 1.89
CA CYS A 34 6.50 -8.56 0.54
C CYS A 34 5.00 -8.65 0.28
N SER A 35 4.63 -8.70 -1.00
CA SER A 35 3.24 -8.67 -1.45
C SER A 35 2.37 -9.72 -0.77
N HIS A 36 2.90 -10.95 -0.64
CA HIS A 36 2.25 -12.06 0.02
C HIS A 36 2.02 -11.83 1.52
N CYS A 37 3.08 -11.53 2.29
CA CYS A 37 2.94 -11.31 3.73
C CYS A 37 2.10 -10.07 4.07
N TYR A 38 2.06 -9.08 3.19
CA TYR A 38 1.16 -7.95 3.34
C TYR A 38 -0.31 -8.38 3.23
N GLU A 39 -0.65 -9.16 2.20
CA GLU A 39 -2.02 -9.65 1.97
C GLU A 39 -2.50 -10.55 3.11
N GLU A 40 -1.68 -11.50 3.57
CA GLU A 40 -2.03 -12.36 4.71
C GLU A 40 -2.31 -11.54 5.97
N ARG A 41 -1.53 -10.47 6.22
CA ARG A 41 -1.73 -9.60 7.38
C ARG A 41 -3.00 -8.76 7.27
N LEU A 42 -3.34 -8.27 6.07
CA LEU A 42 -4.61 -7.58 5.85
C LEU A 42 -5.79 -8.52 6.14
N VAL A 43 -5.76 -9.72 5.58
CA VAL A 43 -6.80 -10.74 5.79
C VAL A 43 -6.90 -11.10 7.28
N ALA A 44 -5.79 -11.37 7.95
CA ALA A 44 -5.78 -11.74 9.36
C ALA A 44 -6.27 -10.62 10.30
N SER A 45 -6.07 -9.35 9.93
CA SER A 45 -6.52 -8.20 10.73
C SER A 45 -7.91 -7.70 10.36
N GLY A 46 -8.49 -8.16 9.24
CA GLY A 46 -9.70 -7.59 8.66
C GLY A 46 -9.53 -6.14 8.19
N ALA A 47 -8.29 -5.67 8.01
CA ALA A 47 -7.99 -4.31 7.58
C ALA A 47 -8.14 -4.14 6.05
N ILE A 48 -8.43 -2.91 5.62
CA ILE A 48 -8.58 -2.56 4.20
C ILE A 48 -7.35 -1.77 3.73
N ASP A 49 -6.87 -2.05 2.51
CA ASP A 49 -5.76 -1.30 1.91
C ASP A 49 -6.22 0.08 1.42
N LEU A 50 -5.82 1.16 2.10
CA LEU A 50 -6.15 2.53 1.73
C LEU A 50 -5.13 3.19 0.78
N ARG A 51 -4.04 2.51 0.38
CA ARG A 51 -2.97 3.13 -0.43
C ARG A 51 -3.46 3.43 -1.84
N GLY A 52 -3.62 4.72 -2.14
CA GLY A 52 -4.28 5.15 -3.38
C GLY A 52 -5.68 4.56 -3.54
N ASN A 53 -6.38 4.33 -2.42
CA ASN A 53 -7.72 3.74 -2.33
C ASN A 53 -8.47 4.31 -1.14
N HIS A 54 -8.50 5.63 -1.08
CA HIS A 54 -9.26 6.32 -0.06
C HIS A 54 -9.85 7.59 -0.65
N GLN A 55 -10.94 8.03 -0.06
CA GLN A 55 -11.52 9.34 -0.25
C GLN A 55 -11.85 9.93 1.12
N SER A 56 -11.74 11.25 1.23
CA SER A 56 -12.18 11.98 2.41
C SER A 56 -13.62 12.42 2.22
N LEU A 57 -14.52 11.97 3.08
CA LEU A 57 -15.91 12.42 3.15
C LEU A 57 -16.03 13.49 4.23
N GLN A 58 -16.48 14.69 3.85
CA GLN A 58 -16.84 15.72 4.82
C GLN A 58 -18.23 15.38 5.36
N MET A 59 -18.35 15.19 6.68
CA MET A 59 -19.63 14.86 7.31
C MET A 59 -20.36 16.12 7.76
N ASP A 60 -19.67 16.99 8.49
CA ASP A 60 -20.14 18.26 9.03
C ASP A 60 -18.97 19.27 9.05
N VAL A 61 -19.08 20.41 9.74
CA VAL A 61 -18.05 21.46 9.67
C VAL A 61 -16.72 21.01 10.29
N ASP A 62 -16.78 20.13 11.27
CA ASP A 62 -15.63 19.76 12.11
C ASP A 62 -15.15 18.31 11.89
N TYR A 63 -15.96 17.46 11.24
CA TYR A 63 -15.63 16.04 11.07
C TYR A 63 -15.49 15.63 9.61
N SER A 64 -14.43 14.87 9.35
CA SER A 64 -14.21 14.19 8.08
C SER A 64 -13.81 12.75 8.32
N GLU A 65 -14.28 11.86 7.45
CA GLU A 65 -14.01 10.43 7.50
C GLU A 65 -13.17 10.03 6.28
N VAL A 66 -12.16 9.19 6.48
CA VAL A 66 -11.41 8.56 5.39
C VAL A 66 -12.00 7.18 5.13
N VAL A 67 -12.65 7.00 3.98
CA VAL A 67 -13.28 5.74 3.60
C VAL A 67 -12.60 5.11 2.38
N PRO A 68 -12.58 3.77 2.26
CA PRO A 68 -12.07 3.12 1.05
C PRO A 68 -12.98 3.39 -0.15
N VAL A 69 -12.37 3.60 -1.32
CA VAL A 69 -13.10 3.71 -2.60
C VAL A 69 -13.54 2.31 -3.06
N ASP A 70 -12.65 1.33 -2.93
CA ASP A 70 -12.88 -0.07 -3.23
C ASP A 70 -12.51 -0.94 -2.01
N LYS A 71 -13.48 -1.62 -1.41
CA LYS A 71 -13.24 -2.46 -0.23
C LYS A 71 -12.49 -3.75 -0.55
N GLU A 72 -12.48 -4.16 -1.82
CA GLU A 72 -11.84 -5.39 -2.28
C GLU A 72 -10.44 -5.14 -2.82
N LYS A 73 -9.99 -3.88 -2.85
CA LYS A 73 -8.67 -3.56 -3.40
C LYS A 73 -7.58 -4.30 -2.63
N THR A 74 -6.88 -5.15 -3.36
CA THR A 74 -5.67 -5.79 -2.91
C THR A 74 -4.45 -5.02 -3.39
N TRP A 75 -3.39 -5.06 -2.58
CA TRP A 75 -2.07 -4.55 -3.00
C TRP A 75 -1.53 -5.28 -4.23
N CYS A 76 -1.83 -6.59 -4.30
CA CYS A 76 -1.47 -7.46 -5.39
C CYS A 76 -2.56 -7.42 -6.45
N LYS A 77 -2.21 -7.22 -7.72
CA LYS A 77 -3.08 -7.67 -8.81
C LYS A 77 -3.02 -9.20 -8.81
N LYS A 78 -4.17 -9.87 -8.73
CA LYS A 78 -4.22 -11.31 -9.02
C LYS A 78 -3.86 -11.47 -10.50
N GLU A 79 -2.84 -12.28 -10.79
CA GLU A 79 -2.49 -12.68 -12.16
C GLU A 79 -3.54 -13.61 -12.74
#